data_AF-A0A938IIN5-F1
#
_entry.id   AF-A0A938IIN5-F1
#
_cell.length_a   1.000
_cell.length_b   1.000
_cell.length_c   1.000
_cell.angle_alpha   90.00
_cell.angle_beta   90.00
_cell.angle_gamma   90.00
#
_symmetry.space_group_name_H-M   'P 1'
#
loop_
_entity.id
_entity.type
_entity.pdbx_description
1 polymer ?
#
loop_
_entity_poly.entity_id
_entity_poly.type
_entity_poly.pdbx_seq_one_letter_code
_entity_poly.pdbx_strand_id
1 'polypeptide(L)'
;MLPLRDNIPSRTVPAVNYALILATGLVFLVQVNARDSGQDLVERFGMIPQRVFHPDRPVTIVDKGHAGLGIVRAERTLAPTPFSPWLTLLTCVFLHGGWTHLIGNLWFLHIFGDNVEDRLGHLGYLLFFVIQVIVLPAPLFLGIWFLFQFLQGTISVGSVVTEGVAWWAHIGGFVAGALIAFVLSASGAARSPVRDRWTGRRP
;
A
#
# COMPACT_ATOMS: atom_id res chain seq x y z
N MET A 1 -14.12 18.47 9.59
CA MET A 1 -13.43 19.70 9.14
C MET A 1 -12.33 19.27 8.19
N LEU A 2 -12.31 19.78 6.96
CA LEU A 2 -11.21 19.51 6.01
C LEU A 2 -9.98 20.32 6.46
N PRO A 3 -8.85 19.70 6.81
CA PRO A 3 -7.65 20.42 7.21
C PRO A 3 -7.08 21.14 5.99
N LEU A 4 -6.99 22.47 5.99
CA LEU A 4 -6.51 23.25 4.83
C LEU A 4 -5.02 23.60 4.92
N ARG A 5 -4.51 23.71 6.14
CA ARG A 5 -3.11 24.00 6.48
C ARG A 5 -2.88 23.62 7.94
N ASP A 6 -1.63 23.40 8.31
CA ASP A 6 -1.27 23.40 9.72
C ASP A 6 -0.93 24.82 10.23
N ASN A 7 -0.61 24.92 11.52
CA ASN A 7 -0.27 26.15 12.22
C ASN A 7 1.20 26.19 12.69
N ILE A 8 2.05 25.29 12.20
CA ILE A 8 3.45 25.19 12.56
C ILE A 8 4.25 25.89 11.44
N PRO A 9 4.85 27.07 11.71
CA PRO A 9 5.58 27.78 10.67
C PRO A 9 6.85 27.02 10.31
N SER A 10 7.07 26.87 9.01
CA SER A 10 8.30 26.28 8.50
C SER A 10 9.48 27.26 8.62
N ARG A 11 10.65 26.73 8.99
CA ARG A 11 11.92 27.48 9.15
C ARG A 11 12.71 27.55 7.85
N THR A 12 12.52 26.59 6.95
CA THR A 12 13.19 26.53 5.64
C THR A 12 12.17 26.38 4.52
N VAL A 13 12.57 26.73 3.29
CA VAL A 13 11.72 26.50 2.13
C VAL A 13 11.70 24.98 1.86
N PRO A 14 10.52 24.33 1.82
CA PRO A 14 10.42 22.88 1.66
C PRO A 14 10.58 22.48 0.18
N ALA A 15 11.80 22.66 -0.33
CA ALA A 15 12.13 22.53 -1.74
C ALA A 15 11.94 21.09 -2.25
N VAL A 16 12.26 20.08 -1.43
CA VAL A 16 12.11 18.68 -1.82
C VAL A 16 10.63 18.31 -1.87
N ASN A 17 9.82 18.73 -0.91
CA ASN A 17 8.37 18.53 -0.92
C ASN A 17 7.72 19.13 -2.17
N TYR A 18 8.07 20.38 -2.50
CA TYR A 18 7.57 21.00 -3.73
C TYR A 18 8.04 20.28 -4.99
N ALA A 19 9.29 19.82 -5.04
CA ALA A 19 9.79 19.03 -6.15
C ALA A 19 9.04 17.69 -6.29
N LEU A 20 8.71 17.02 -5.19
CA LEU A 20 7.96 15.76 -5.18
C LEU A 20 6.50 15.97 -5.60
N ILE A 21 5.84 17.03 -5.12
CA ILE A 21 4.49 17.43 -5.54
C ILE A 21 4.47 17.70 -7.04
N LEU A 22 5.43 18.49 -7.54
CA LEU A 22 5.55 18.82 -8.96
C LEU A 22 5.80 17.56 -9.79
N ALA A 23 6.77 16.72 -9.41
CA ALA A 23 7.09 15.49 -10.12
C ALA A 23 5.88 14.54 -10.19
N THR A 24 5.17 14.37 -9.08
CA THR A 24 3.97 13.54 -9.01
C THR A 24 2.85 14.09 -9.90
N GLY A 25 2.62 15.40 -9.86
CA GLY A 25 1.66 16.07 -10.74
C GLY A 25 2.01 15.90 -12.22
N LEU A 26 3.28 16.09 -12.60
CA LEU A 26 3.74 15.93 -13.98
C LEU A 26 3.60 14.48 -14.47
N VAL A 27 3.98 13.50 -13.66
CA VAL A 27 3.81 12.07 -13.99
C VAL A 27 2.33 11.77 -14.21
N PHE A 28 1.44 12.26 -13.34
CA PHE A 28 0.01 12.05 -13.50
C PHE A 28 -0.55 12.73 -14.75
N LEU A 29 -0.08 13.94 -15.09
CA LEU A 29 -0.44 14.59 -16.35
C LEU A 29 -0.02 13.72 -17.54
N VAL A 30 1.15 13.11 -17.52
CA VAL A 30 1.56 12.15 -18.57
C VAL A 30 0.63 10.93 -18.58
N GLN A 31 0.25 10.39 -17.43
CA GLN A 31 -0.68 9.24 -17.34
C GLN A 31 -2.04 9.54 -17.98
N VAL A 32 -2.67 10.67 -17.67
CA VAL A 32 -4.01 11.00 -18.20
C VAL A 32 -3.99 11.38 -19.68
N ASN A 33 -2.85 11.83 -20.21
CA ASN A 33 -2.67 12.13 -21.63
C ASN A 33 -2.25 10.91 -22.47
N ALA A 34 -1.98 9.77 -21.85
CA ALA A 34 -1.63 8.54 -22.56
C ALA A 34 -2.87 7.88 -23.21
N ARG A 35 -2.68 7.31 -24.41
CA ARG A 35 -3.76 6.82 -25.29
C ARG A 35 -4.68 5.77 -24.64
N ASP A 36 -4.18 4.98 -23.69
CA ASP A 36 -4.90 3.88 -23.04
C ASP A 36 -5.28 4.19 -21.58
N SER A 37 -5.76 5.42 -21.31
CA SER A 37 -6.16 5.88 -19.96
C SER A 37 -5.05 5.77 -18.90
N GLY A 38 -3.79 5.81 -19.33
CA GLY A 38 -2.63 5.65 -18.46
C GLY A 38 -2.36 4.21 -17.98
N GLN A 39 -3.16 3.22 -18.39
CA GLN A 39 -2.96 1.83 -17.97
C GLN A 39 -1.62 1.27 -18.45
N ASP A 40 -1.21 1.56 -19.68
CA ASP A 40 0.10 1.14 -20.22
C ASP A 40 1.27 1.71 -19.39
N LEU A 41 1.17 2.97 -18.94
CA LEU A 41 2.16 3.57 -18.03
C LEU A 41 2.14 2.90 -16.66
N VAL A 42 0.96 2.63 -16.11
CA VAL A 42 0.85 1.92 -14.82
C VAL A 42 1.44 0.52 -14.91
N GLU A 43 1.20 -0.18 -16.01
CA GLU A 43 1.74 -1.52 -16.24
C GLU A 43 3.25 -1.51 -16.43
N ARG A 44 3.82 -0.51 -17.10
CA ARG A 44 5.27 -0.43 -17.38
C ARG A 44 6.10 0.12 -16.24
N PHE A 45 5.56 1.06 -15.46
CA PHE A 45 6.30 1.76 -14.40
C PHE A 45 5.82 1.39 -12.99
N GLY A 46 4.70 0.67 -12.88
CA GLY A 46 4.19 0.13 -11.62
C GLY A 46 4.93 -1.13 -11.19
N MET A 47 4.96 -1.34 -9.87
CA MET A 47 5.58 -2.53 -9.29
C MET A 47 4.65 -3.73 -9.46
N ILE A 48 5.13 -4.73 -10.18
CA ILE A 48 4.48 -6.03 -10.32
C ILE A 48 5.41 -7.08 -9.70
N PRO A 49 5.05 -7.73 -8.58
CA PRO A 49 5.92 -8.66 -7.86
C PRO A 49 6.54 -9.74 -8.76
N GLN A 50 5.76 -10.27 -9.70
CA GLN A 50 6.24 -11.27 -10.65
C GLN A 50 7.47 -10.80 -11.44
N ARG A 51 7.54 -9.52 -11.85
CA ARG A 51 8.68 -9.00 -12.60
C ARG A 51 9.93 -8.85 -11.75
N VAL A 52 9.75 -8.61 -10.44
CA VAL A 52 10.85 -8.46 -9.49
C VAL A 52 11.49 -9.82 -9.17
N PHE A 53 10.66 -10.84 -8.92
CA PHE A 53 11.13 -12.17 -8.54
C PHE A 53 11.45 -13.08 -9.73
N HIS A 54 10.79 -12.86 -10.87
CA HIS A 54 10.94 -13.65 -12.10
C HIS A 54 11.03 -12.74 -13.32
N PRO A 55 12.13 -11.97 -13.47
CA PRO A 55 12.29 -10.98 -14.54
C PRO A 55 12.22 -11.59 -15.94
N ASP A 56 12.59 -12.86 -16.09
CA ASP A 56 12.60 -13.56 -17.38
C ASP A 56 11.23 -14.09 -17.81
N ARG A 57 10.21 -14.00 -16.95
CA ARG A 57 8.88 -14.54 -17.23
C ARG A 57 7.93 -13.43 -17.69
N PRO A 58 7.26 -13.58 -18.85
CA PRO A 58 6.24 -12.64 -19.26
C PRO A 58 5.08 -12.63 -18.25
N VAL A 59 4.49 -11.46 -18.03
CA VAL A 59 3.32 -11.30 -17.16
C VAL A 59 2.08 -11.31 -18.03
N THR A 60 1.20 -12.28 -17.80
CA THR A 60 -0.08 -12.41 -18.49
C THR A 60 -1.22 -12.09 -17.52
N ILE A 61 -2.08 -11.13 -17.89
CA ILE A 61 -3.32 -10.84 -17.17
C ILE A 61 -4.46 -11.54 -17.89
N VAL A 62 -5.35 -12.16 -17.12
CA VAL A 62 -6.63 -12.71 -17.61
C VAL A 62 -7.72 -11.69 -17.32
N ASP A 63 -8.08 -10.89 -18.31
CA ASP A 63 -9.20 -9.97 -18.23
C ASP A 63 -10.50 -10.75 -18.36
N LYS A 64 -11.32 -10.73 -17.30
CA LYS A 64 -12.67 -11.29 -17.33
C LYS A 64 -13.64 -10.22 -17.80
N GLY A 65 -14.12 -10.37 -19.03
CA GLY A 65 -15.18 -9.55 -19.61
C GLY A 65 -16.51 -10.28 -19.66
N HIS A 66 -17.59 -9.54 -19.93
CA HIS A 66 -18.88 -10.12 -20.25
C HIS A 66 -19.15 -9.92 -21.75
N ALA A 67 -19.50 -10.98 -22.46
CA ALA A 67 -20.03 -10.89 -23.82
C ALA A 67 -21.42 -11.53 -23.83
N GLY A 68 -22.46 -10.69 -23.81
CA GLY A 68 -23.83 -11.13 -23.59
C GLY A 68 -24.01 -11.72 -22.18
N LEU A 69 -24.60 -12.91 -22.09
CA LEU A 69 -24.81 -13.65 -20.83
C LEU A 69 -23.60 -14.52 -20.42
N GLY A 70 -22.52 -14.53 -21.21
CA GLY A 70 -21.33 -15.34 -20.96
C GLY A 70 -20.16 -14.53 -20.42
N ILE A 71 -19.35 -15.14 -19.54
CA ILE A 71 -18.05 -14.60 -19.12
C ILE A 71 -17.01 -14.98 -20.16
N VAL A 72 -16.40 -13.98 -20.80
CA VAL A 72 -15.28 -14.17 -21.73
C VAL A 72 -13.98 -13.88 -21.00
N ARG A 73 -12.98 -14.74 -21.21
CA ARG A 73 -11.62 -14.54 -20.72
C ARG A 73 -10.74 -14.09 -21.88
N ALA A 74 -10.20 -12.89 -21.79
CA ALA A 74 -9.17 -12.42 -22.70
C ALA A 74 -7.83 -12.44 -21.97
N GLU A 75 -6.84 -13.13 -22.53
CA GLU A 75 -5.49 -13.12 -21.98
C GLU A 75 -4.68 -12.05 -22.71
N ARG A 76 -4.11 -11.11 -21.95
CA ARG A 76 -3.17 -10.12 -22.48
C ARG A 76 -1.82 -10.27 -21.82
N THR A 77 -0.76 -10.27 -22.64
CA THR A 77 0.61 -10.21 -22.13
C THR A 77 0.99 -8.74 -21.96
N LEU A 78 1.44 -8.37 -20.76
CA LEU A 78 1.83 -7.01 -20.45
C LEU A 78 3.14 -6.63 -21.13
N ALA A 79 3.24 -5.39 -21.59
CA ALA A 79 4.48 -4.84 -22.13
C ALA A 79 5.61 -4.88 -21.07
N PRO A 80 6.86 -5.22 -21.45
CA PRO A 80 7.98 -5.26 -20.51
C PRO A 80 8.31 -3.88 -19.94
N THR A 81 8.96 -3.86 -18.77
CA THR A 81 9.47 -2.62 -18.18
C THR A 81 10.66 -2.11 -19.02
N PRO A 82 10.79 -0.79 -19.26
CA PRO A 82 11.91 -0.24 -20.03
C PRO A 82 13.24 -0.29 -19.28
N PHE A 83 13.21 -0.55 -17.98
CA PHE A 83 14.36 -0.63 -17.08
C PHE A 83 14.22 -1.83 -16.12
N SER A 84 15.22 -2.01 -15.24
CA SER A 84 15.23 -3.08 -14.22
C SER A 84 13.92 -3.11 -13.39
N PRO A 85 13.26 -4.26 -13.25
CA PRO A 85 12.04 -4.39 -12.44
C PRO A 85 12.18 -3.86 -11.01
N TRP A 86 13.38 -3.90 -10.43
CA TRP A 86 13.62 -3.34 -9.10
C TRP A 86 13.40 -1.83 -9.03
N LEU A 87 13.66 -1.09 -10.11
CA LEU A 87 13.42 0.36 -10.17
C LEU A 87 11.92 0.70 -10.15
N THR A 88 11.05 -0.28 -10.46
CA THR A 88 9.59 -0.06 -10.34
C THR A 88 9.14 0.18 -8.91
N LEU A 89 9.90 -0.27 -7.90
CA LEU A 89 9.65 0.06 -6.49
C LEU A 89 9.75 1.56 -6.20
N LEU A 90 10.57 2.27 -6.98
CA LEU A 90 10.71 3.72 -6.88
C LEU A 90 9.71 4.44 -7.79
N THR A 91 9.57 4.01 -9.04
CA THR A 91 8.70 4.71 -10.00
C THR A 91 7.23 4.54 -9.66
N CYS A 92 6.82 3.45 -9.00
CA CYS A 92 5.43 3.25 -8.62
C CYS A 92 4.91 4.29 -7.62
N VAL A 93 5.79 4.90 -6.82
CA VAL A 93 5.40 5.91 -5.81
C VAL A 93 4.83 7.18 -6.45
N PHE A 94 5.17 7.44 -7.72
CA PHE A 94 4.68 8.61 -8.47
C PHE A 94 3.40 8.32 -9.28
N LEU A 95 3.01 7.05 -9.44
CA LEU A 95 1.85 6.67 -10.23
C LEU A 95 0.57 6.76 -9.42
N HIS A 96 -0.49 7.30 -10.03
CA HIS A 96 -1.79 7.43 -9.37
C HIS A 96 -2.91 6.81 -10.20
N GLY A 97 -3.87 6.19 -9.52
CA GLY A 97 -5.02 5.51 -10.12
C GLY A 97 -6.21 6.42 -10.47
N GLY A 98 -6.10 7.73 -10.25
CA GLY A 98 -7.14 8.70 -10.57
C GLY A 98 -6.99 10.02 -9.82
N TRP A 99 -7.80 11.01 -10.20
CA TRP A 99 -7.77 12.37 -9.65
C TRP A 99 -7.95 12.43 -8.14
N THR A 100 -8.91 11.68 -7.59
CA THR A 100 -9.17 11.67 -6.13
C THR A 100 -7.95 11.16 -5.36
N HIS A 101 -7.29 10.13 -5.87
CA HIS A 101 -6.09 9.57 -5.23
C HIS A 101 -4.93 10.58 -5.30
N LEU A 102 -4.70 11.20 -6.46
CA LEU A 102 -3.68 12.23 -6.62
C LEU A 102 -3.92 13.42 -5.69
N ILE A 103 -5.11 14.03 -5.75
CA ILE A 103 -5.42 15.24 -4.98
C ILE A 103 -5.28 14.95 -3.49
N GLY A 104 -5.73 13.78 -3.02
CA GLY A 104 -5.54 13.36 -1.64
C GLY A 104 -4.06 13.29 -1.24
N ASN A 105 -3.21 12.67 -2.05
CA ASN A 105 -1.78 12.57 -1.75
C ASN A 105 -1.07 13.92 -1.81
N LEU A 106 -1.34 14.74 -2.84
CA LEU A 106 -0.77 16.08 -2.95
C LEU A 106 -1.22 16.99 -1.80
N TRP A 107 -2.46 16.84 -1.34
CA TRP A 107 -2.97 17.54 -0.16
C TRP A 107 -2.20 17.15 1.09
N PHE A 108 -1.95 15.85 1.31
CA PHE A 108 -1.15 15.38 2.44
C PHE A 108 0.31 15.89 2.38
N LEU A 109 0.95 15.82 1.22
CA LEU A 109 2.29 16.37 1.02
C LEU A 109 2.32 17.88 1.25
N HIS A 110 1.29 18.60 0.81
CA HIS A 110 1.19 20.05 1.01
C HIS A 110 1.02 20.43 2.47
N ILE A 111 0.21 19.69 3.24
CA ILE A 111 -0.09 20.02 4.64
C ILE A 111 0.97 19.53 5.61
N PHE A 112 1.63 18.41 5.34
CA PHE A 112 2.55 17.82 6.32
C PHE A 112 3.99 17.76 5.83
N GLY A 113 4.21 17.82 4.51
CA GLY A 113 5.53 17.60 3.92
C GLY A 113 6.54 18.66 4.32
N ASP A 114 6.13 19.92 4.43
CA ASP A 114 6.99 21.03 4.86
C ASP A 114 7.48 20.86 6.30
N ASN A 115 6.59 20.47 7.22
CA ASN A 115 6.88 20.20 8.62
C ASN A 115 7.81 19.00 8.85
N VAL A 116 7.74 18.00 7.96
CA VAL A 116 8.62 16.84 8.03
C VAL A 116 9.98 17.19 7.41
N GLU A 117 10.00 17.92 6.29
CA GLU A 117 11.23 18.38 5.64
C GLU A 117 12.05 19.29 6.53
N ASP A 118 11.40 20.21 7.26
CA ASP A 118 12.08 21.07 8.23
C ASP A 118 12.69 20.32 9.42
N ARG A 119 12.07 19.20 9.83
CA ARG A 119 12.57 18.40 10.96
C ARG A 119 13.68 17.45 10.55
N LEU A 120 13.59 16.85 9.37
CA LEU A 120 14.53 15.84 8.89
C LEU A 120 15.65 16.44 8.01
N GLY A 121 15.48 17.68 7.55
CA GLY A 121 16.27 18.28 6.48
C GLY A 121 15.92 17.70 5.10
N HIS A 122 16.32 18.41 4.04
CA HIS A 122 16.04 18.05 2.65
C HIS A 122 16.40 16.59 2.31
N LEU A 123 17.62 16.16 2.65
CA LEU A 123 18.09 14.79 2.36
C LEU A 123 17.36 13.75 3.23
N GLY A 124 17.15 14.03 4.52
CA GLY A 124 16.44 13.13 5.42
C GLY A 124 15.01 12.91 4.97
N TYR A 125 14.34 13.97 4.52
CA TYR A 125 13.00 13.90 3.96
C TYR A 125 12.93 13.12 2.64
N LEU A 126 13.87 13.35 1.73
CA LEU A 126 13.93 12.58 0.47
C LEU A 126 14.12 11.08 0.74
N LEU A 127 15.04 10.73 1.65
CA LEU A 127 15.27 9.34 2.04
C LEU A 127 14.05 8.74 2.75
N PHE A 128 13.38 9.50 3.61
CA PHE A 128 12.13 9.10 4.26
C PHE A 128 11.02 8.84 3.24
N PHE A 129 10.90 9.67 2.21
CA PHE A 129 9.91 9.49 1.14
C PHE A 129 10.16 8.21 0.33
N VAL A 130 11.43 7.89 0.03
CA VAL A 130 11.81 6.73 -0.77
C VAL A 130 11.84 5.43 0.06
N ILE A 131 12.26 5.50 1.32
CA ILE A 131 12.43 4.36 2.22
C ILE A 131 11.22 4.33 3.17
N GLN A 132 10.12 3.76 2.70
CA GLN A 132 8.85 3.66 3.44
C GLN A 132 8.88 2.55 4.52
N VAL A 133 9.89 2.54 5.39
CA VAL A 133 9.91 1.60 6.52
C VAL A 133 9.13 2.23 7.67
N ILE A 134 7.84 1.91 7.75
CA ILE A 134 7.00 2.27 8.89
C ILE A 134 6.86 1.04 9.78
N VAL A 135 7.27 1.17 11.05
CA VAL A 135 6.99 0.16 12.06
C VAL A 135 5.50 0.24 12.39
N LEU A 136 4.72 -0.63 11.77
CA LEU A 136 3.27 -0.68 11.99
C LEU A 136 2.97 -1.50 13.25
N PRO A 137 2.32 -0.93 14.28
CA PRO A 137 1.93 -1.70 15.46
C PRO A 137 1.08 -2.90 15.08
N ALA A 138 1.41 -4.08 15.61
CA ALA A 138 0.70 -5.32 15.28
C ALA A 138 -0.84 -5.21 15.46
N PRO A 139 -1.39 -4.59 16.53
CA PRO A 139 -2.84 -4.43 16.65
C PRO A 139 -3.47 -3.61 15.52
N LEU A 140 -2.77 -2.56 15.05
CA LEU A 140 -3.24 -1.70 13.96
C LEU A 140 -3.24 -2.45 12.63
N PHE A 141 -2.16 -3.18 12.33
CA PHE A 141 -2.10 -4.02 11.13
C PHE A 141 -3.20 -5.08 11.13
N LEU A 142 -3.38 -5.79 12.25
CA LEU A 142 -4.40 -6.84 12.38
C LEU A 142 -5.82 -6.25 12.28
N GLY A 143 -6.06 -5.06 12.84
CA GLY A 143 -7.33 -4.35 12.72
C GLY A 143 -7.65 -3.94 11.28
N ILE A 144 -6.69 -3.35 10.57
CA ILE A 144 -6.83 -2.99 9.15
C ILE A 144 -7.06 -4.24 8.29
N TRP A 145 -6.28 -5.29 8.51
CA TRP A 145 -6.41 -6.56 7.80
C TRP A 145 -7.80 -7.19 8.03
N PHE A 146 -8.29 -7.21 9.27
CA PHE A 146 -9.60 -7.75 9.61
C PHE A 146 -10.73 -6.96 8.94
N LEU A 147 -10.65 -5.63 8.98
CA LEU A 147 -11.64 -4.76 8.34
C LEU A 147 -11.65 -4.95 6.83
N PHE A 148 -10.49 -5.09 6.19
CA PHE A 148 -10.39 -5.37 4.76
C PHE A 148 -11.04 -6.72 4.41
N GLN A 149 -10.73 -7.79 5.15
CA GLN A 149 -11.36 -9.11 4.95
C GLN A 149 -12.89 -9.05 5.11
N PHE A 150 -13.37 -8.32 6.10
CA PHE A 150 -14.81 -8.13 6.34
C PHE A 150 -15.50 -7.36 5.21
N LEU A 151 -14.90 -6.26 4.75
CA LEU A 151 -15.43 -5.47 3.64
C LEU A 151 -15.44 -6.27 2.34
N GLN A 152 -14.32 -6.90 1.97
CA GLN A 152 -14.22 -7.71 0.75
C GLN A 152 -15.15 -8.93 0.81
N GLY A 153 -15.24 -9.61 1.96
CA GLY A 153 -16.19 -10.70 2.16
C GLY A 153 -17.64 -10.25 2.01
N THR A 154 -18.01 -9.09 2.56
CA THR A 154 -19.37 -8.52 2.42
C THR A 154 -19.69 -8.16 0.97
N ILE A 155 -18.74 -7.52 0.27
CA ILE A 155 -18.87 -7.17 -1.15
C ILE A 155 -19.01 -8.44 -2.00
N SER A 156 -18.25 -9.49 -1.69
CA SER A 156 -18.28 -10.76 -2.43
C SER A 156 -19.62 -11.49 -2.36
N VAL A 157 -20.41 -11.31 -1.28
CA VAL A 157 -21.72 -11.96 -1.11
C VAL A 157 -22.77 -11.40 -2.10
N GLY A 158 -22.61 -10.14 -2.51
CA GLY A 158 -23.46 -9.50 -3.52
C GLY A 158 -22.91 -9.57 -4.95
N SER A 159 -21.71 -10.14 -5.14
CA SER A 159 -21.05 -10.21 -6.44
C SER A 159 -21.42 -11.48 -7.19
N VAL A 160 -21.84 -11.34 -8.45
CA VAL A 160 -22.04 -12.47 -9.38
C VAL A 160 -20.71 -13.03 -9.91
N VAL A 161 -19.60 -12.35 -9.64
CA VAL A 161 -18.25 -12.78 -9.98
C VAL A 161 -17.69 -13.58 -8.81
N THR A 162 -17.47 -14.88 -9.02
CA THR A 162 -16.79 -15.75 -8.06
C THR A 162 -15.32 -15.34 -7.93
N GLU A 163 -15.02 -14.56 -6.90
CA GLU A 163 -13.66 -14.29 -6.46
C GLU A 163 -13.09 -15.53 -5.77
N GLY A 164 -11.87 -15.93 -6.14
CA GLY A 164 -11.23 -17.17 -5.65
C GLY A 164 -10.66 -17.09 -4.23
N VAL A 165 -11.03 -16.07 -3.44
CA VAL A 165 -10.47 -15.82 -2.11
C VAL A 165 -11.53 -16.11 -1.04
N ALA A 166 -11.23 -16.98 -0.09
CA ALA A 166 -12.15 -17.40 0.97
C ALA A 166 -12.21 -16.39 2.12
N TRP A 167 -12.68 -15.17 1.85
CA TRP A 167 -12.73 -14.03 2.78
C TRP A 167 -13.33 -14.41 4.15
N TRP A 168 -14.48 -15.10 4.16
CA TRP A 168 -15.18 -15.52 5.39
C TRP A 168 -14.42 -16.57 6.21
N ALA A 169 -13.64 -17.43 5.58
CA ALA A 169 -12.81 -18.41 6.28
C ALA A 169 -11.65 -17.72 7.02
N HIS A 170 -11.04 -16.68 6.44
CA HIS A 170 -10.01 -15.88 7.10
C HIS A 170 -10.55 -15.17 8.34
N ILE A 171 -11.75 -14.58 8.27
CA ILE A 171 -12.41 -13.94 9.41
C ILE A 171 -12.70 -14.97 10.51
N GLY A 172 -13.29 -16.12 10.15
CA GLY A 172 -13.59 -17.18 11.09
C GLY A 172 -12.35 -17.71 11.81
N GLY A 173 -11.26 -17.97 11.06
CA GLY A 173 -9.98 -18.40 11.62
C GLY A 173 -9.35 -17.36 12.55
N PHE A 174 -9.43 -16.07 12.20
CA PHE A 174 -8.93 -14.98 13.02
C PHE A 174 -9.70 -14.87 14.35
N VAL A 175 -11.03 -14.88 14.31
CA VAL A 175 -11.87 -14.80 15.52
C VAL A 175 -11.65 -16.02 16.41
N ALA A 176 -11.61 -17.22 15.84
CA ALA A 176 -11.32 -18.44 16.59
C ALA A 176 -9.94 -18.38 17.26
N GLY A 177 -8.90 -17.95 16.52
CA GLY A 177 -7.56 -17.77 17.06
C GLY A 177 -7.50 -16.72 18.17
N ALA A 178 -8.18 -15.58 18.02
CA ALA A 178 -8.26 -14.54 19.04
C ALA A 178 -8.97 -15.01 20.32
N LEU A 179 -10.07 -15.77 20.17
CA LEU A 179 -10.78 -16.37 21.30
C LEU A 179 -9.91 -17.39 22.02
N ILE A 180 -9.21 -18.26 21.30
CA ILE A 180 -8.28 -19.24 21.89
C ILE A 180 -7.16 -18.50 22.63
N ALA A 181 -6.55 -17.48 22.02
CA ALA A 181 -5.51 -16.68 22.66
C ALA A 181 -6.01 -16.00 23.93
N PHE A 182 -7.21 -15.43 23.91
CA PHE A 182 -7.85 -14.83 25.07
C PHE A 182 -8.08 -15.85 26.19
N VAL A 183 -8.63 -17.03 25.87
CA VAL A 183 -8.87 -18.11 26.84
C VAL A 183 -7.55 -18.60 27.44
N LEU A 184 -6.53 -18.85 26.63
CA LEU A 184 -5.21 -19.29 27.11
C LEU A 184 -4.52 -18.24 27.98
N SER A 185 -4.68 -16.96 27.64
CA SER A 185 -4.18 -15.84 28.44
C SER A 185 -4.92 -15.71 29.77
N ALA A 186 -6.24 -15.91 29.79
CA ALA A 186 -7.05 -15.86 30.99
C ALA A 186 -6.84 -17.08 31.90
N SER A 187 -6.48 -18.23 31.33
CA SER A 187 -6.27 -19.50 32.06
C SER A 187 -4.91 -19.59 32.77
N GLY A 188 -4.05 -18.59 32.64
CA GLY A 188 -2.67 -18.62 33.16
C GLY A 188 -1.75 -19.63 32.46
N ALA A 189 -2.24 -20.30 31.42
CA ALA A 189 -1.47 -21.23 30.59
C ALA A 189 -0.43 -20.50 29.72
N ALA A 190 -0.71 -19.23 29.39
CA ALA A 190 0.26 -18.33 28.77
C ALA A 190 1.35 -17.95 29.79
N ARG A 191 2.45 -18.72 29.80
CA ARG A 191 3.64 -18.38 30.59
C ARG A 191 4.19 -17.03 30.14
N SER A 192 4.59 -16.19 31.10
CA SER A 192 5.41 -15.00 30.82
C SER A 192 6.56 -15.39 29.89
N PRO A 193 6.86 -14.61 28.82
CA PRO A 193 8.15 -14.70 28.17
C PRO A 193 9.22 -14.61 29.25
N VAL A 194 10.17 -15.54 29.23
CA VAL A 194 11.27 -15.68 30.19
C VAL A 194 11.82 -14.30 30.54
N ARG A 195 11.48 -13.78 31.73
CA ARG A 195 11.87 -12.45 32.18
C ARG A 195 13.21 -12.44 32.93
N ASP A 196 13.84 -13.61 33.11
CA ASP A 196 14.88 -13.78 34.13
C ASP A 196 16.27 -14.17 33.59
N ARG A 197 16.60 -13.94 32.31
CA ARG A 197 17.98 -14.18 31.84
C ARG A 197 18.93 -12.97 31.91
N TRP A 198 18.43 -11.78 32.24
CA TRP A 198 19.21 -10.54 32.14
C TRP A 198 19.32 -9.70 33.43
N THR A 199 18.69 -10.10 34.55
CA THR A 199 18.71 -9.29 35.78
C THR A 199 19.82 -9.63 36.76
N GLY A 200 20.64 -10.67 36.52
CA GLY A 200 21.93 -10.89 37.19
C GLY A 200 21.92 -10.92 38.72
N ARG A 201 20.76 -10.96 39.38
CA ARG A 201 20.67 -10.94 40.84
C ARG A 201 20.46 -12.35 41.36
N ARG A 202 21.53 -12.90 41.92
CA ARG A 202 21.45 -13.93 42.96
C ARG A 202 21.12 -13.26 44.29
N PRO A 203 20.19 -13.82 45.06
CA PRO A 203 20.38 -13.98 46.50
C PRO A 203 20.70 -15.43 46.84
#